data_AF-A0A945S9U4-F1
#
_entry.id   AF-A0A945S9U4-F1
#
_cell.length_a   1.000
_cell.length_b   1.000
_cell.length_c   1.000
_cell.angle_alpha   90.00
_cell.angle_beta   90.00
_cell.angle_gamma   90.00
#
_symmetry.space_group_name_H-M   'P 1'
#
loop_
_entity.id
_entity.type
_entity.pdbx_description
1 polymer ?
#
loop_
_entity_poly.entity_id
_entity_poly.type
_entity_poly.pdbx_seq_one_letter_code
_entity_poly.pdbx_strand_id
1 'polypeptide(L)'
;MELFYSWAKKNRGRSANAGNVQLRHVKTALLWAEDMDLCDCPVKRFPRVSEVPPETIRFNDEEMSKFITTIPDQDFRDMIIFGFLTGLRPQELRGLRREHVKEDDHGNVYLLIERHKTAKCLRQPKPRSVPLVPEAATIAKRLLAKHKKCPYIFVNGNGIPFKANPFRQRFRRWCERAGIKPRPPYAMRHYAEYRIMPSRLPTAA
;
A
#
# COMPACT_ATOMS: atom_id res chain seq x y z
N MET A 1 26.09 23.54 -0.61
CA MET A 1 25.04 22.50 -0.69
C MET A 1 25.48 21.14 -0.15
N GLU A 2 26.76 20.76 -0.24
CA GLU A 2 27.28 19.60 0.52
C GLU A 2 27.09 19.75 2.03
N LEU A 3 27.31 20.95 2.59
CA LEU A 3 27.01 21.26 3.99
C LEU A 3 25.54 21.00 4.36
N PHE A 4 24.60 21.36 3.47
CA PHE A 4 23.17 21.08 3.65
C PHE A 4 22.88 19.58 3.58
N TYR A 5 23.47 18.86 2.63
CA TYR A 5 23.29 17.42 2.52
C TYR A 5 23.84 16.68 3.75
N SER A 6 25.03 17.05 4.22
CA SER A 6 25.62 16.54 5.46
C SER A 6 24.76 16.86 6.68
N TRP A 7 24.24 18.09 6.77
CA TRP A 7 23.29 18.48 7.83
C TRP A 7 22.00 17.66 7.76
N ALA A 8 21.43 17.46 6.57
CA ALA A 8 20.19 16.72 6.37
C ALA A 8 20.39 15.23 6.71
N LYS A 9 21.52 14.64 6.32
CA LYS A 9 21.89 13.27 6.67
C LYS A 9 22.09 13.13 8.19
N LYS A 10 22.72 14.10 8.85
CA LYS A 10 22.94 14.08 10.31
C LYS A 10 21.63 14.27 11.11
N ASN A 11 20.80 15.24 10.74
CA ASN A 11 19.65 15.66 11.56
C ASN A 11 18.32 15.02 11.15
N ARG A 12 18.20 14.53 9.90
CA ARG A 12 17.02 13.84 9.37
C ARG A 12 17.31 12.39 9.00
N GLY A 13 18.54 11.93 9.26
CA GLY A 13 19.07 10.58 9.08
C GLY A 13 18.33 9.49 9.85
N ARG A 14 17.54 8.62 9.21
CA ARG A 14 17.02 7.40 9.85
C ARG A 14 17.18 6.13 8.99
N SER A 15 17.74 6.25 7.79
CA SER A 15 17.93 5.14 6.85
C SER A 15 19.07 5.46 5.88
N ALA A 16 19.49 4.46 5.09
CA ALA A 16 20.53 4.60 4.06
C ALA A 16 20.24 5.73 3.05
N ASN A 17 18.97 6.06 2.83
CA ASN A 17 18.52 7.12 1.91
C ASN A 17 18.13 8.42 2.61
N ALA A 18 18.48 8.58 3.88
CA ALA A 18 18.04 9.73 4.66
C ALA A 18 18.86 10.99 4.32
N GLY A 19 18.17 12.11 4.13
CA GLY A 19 18.74 13.32 3.53
C GLY A 19 18.47 13.42 2.02
N ASN A 20 18.27 12.30 1.32
CA ASN A 20 18.03 12.28 -0.14
C ASN A 20 16.75 13.04 -0.52
N VAL A 21 15.68 12.85 0.26
CA VAL A 21 14.39 13.53 0.03
C VAL A 21 14.53 15.04 0.23
N GLN A 22 15.22 15.46 1.29
CA GLN A 22 15.47 16.87 1.58
C GLN A 22 16.30 17.53 0.48
N LEU A 23 17.37 16.86 0.03
CA LEU A 23 18.17 17.34 -1.08
C LEU A 23 17.34 17.44 -2.36
N ARG A 24 16.50 16.45 -2.65
CA ARG A 24 15.59 16.48 -3.80
C ARG A 24 14.65 17.68 -3.74
N HIS A 25 14.04 17.97 -2.60
CA HIS A 25 13.13 19.11 -2.45
C HIS A 25 13.84 20.44 -2.66
N VAL A 26 15.01 20.63 -2.04
CA VAL A 26 15.79 21.87 -2.22
C VAL A 26 16.25 22.01 -3.67
N LYS A 27 16.69 20.91 -4.28
CA LYS A 27 17.05 20.88 -5.71
C LYS A 27 15.88 21.33 -6.58
N THR A 28 14.69 20.80 -6.35
CA THR A 28 13.48 21.18 -7.09
C THR A 28 13.10 22.64 -6.87
N ALA A 29 13.20 23.15 -5.64
CA ALA A 29 12.90 24.56 -5.35
C ALA A 29 13.89 25.52 -6.03
N LEU A 30 15.18 25.18 -6.05
CA LEU A 30 16.21 25.99 -6.71
C LEU A 30 16.09 25.96 -8.23
N LEU A 31 15.74 24.80 -8.81
CA LEU A 31 15.41 24.72 -10.25
C LEU A 31 14.23 25.61 -10.60
N TRP A 32 13.16 25.56 -9.80
CA TRP A 32 12.00 26.40 -10.01
C TRP A 32 12.34 27.89 -9.87
N ALA A 33 13.22 28.28 -8.94
CA ALA A 33 13.63 29.67 -8.76
C ALA A 33 14.51 30.17 -9.93
N GLU A 34 15.37 29.31 -10.48
CA GLU A 34 16.13 29.57 -11.70
C GLU A 34 15.18 29.73 -12.91
N ASP A 35 14.21 28.84 -13.08
CA ASP A 35 13.19 28.92 -14.14
C ASP A 35 12.29 30.17 -14.04
N MET A 36 12.22 30.82 -12.87
CA MET A 36 11.44 32.03 -12.61
C MET A 36 12.30 33.30 -12.58
N ASP A 37 13.58 33.21 -12.98
CA ASP A 37 14.55 34.30 -12.93
C ASP A 37 14.71 34.94 -11.53
N LEU A 38 14.45 34.18 -10.47
CA LEU A 38 14.57 34.66 -9.08
C LEU A 38 15.99 34.48 -8.52
N CYS A 39 16.75 33.52 -9.04
CA CYS A 39 18.16 33.35 -8.70
C CYS A 39 18.93 32.57 -9.77
N ASP A 40 20.24 32.82 -9.84
CA ASP A 40 21.16 31.99 -10.61
C ASP A 40 21.69 30.86 -9.73
N CYS A 41 21.28 29.62 -9.99
CA CYS A 41 21.69 28.47 -9.19
C CYS A 41 22.27 27.35 -10.05
N PRO A 42 23.56 26.98 -9.89
CA PRO A 42 24.17 25.92 -10.69
C PRO A 42 23.77 24.52 -10.20
N VAL A 43 22.50 24.16 -10.37
CA VAL A 43 21.88 22.94 -9.82
C VAL A 43 22.59 21.64 -10.28
N LYS A 44 23.17 21.67 -11.47
CA LYS A 44 23.93 20.55 -12.05
C LYS A 44 25.17 20.18 -11.23
N ARG A 45 25.71 21.10 -10.41
CA ARG A 45 26.86 20.87 -9.54
C ARG A 45 26.51 20.19 -8.22
N PHE A 46 25.22 19.94 -7.96
CA PHE A 46 24.82 19.24 -6.74
C PHE A 46 25.18 17.76 -6.76
N PRO A 47 25.52 17.18 -5.59
CA PRO A 47 25.93 15.80 -5.50
C PRO A 47 24.82 14.87 -6.02
N ARG A 48 25.22 13.89 -6.83
CA ARG A 48 24.35 12.76 -7.19
C ARG A 48 24.17 11.91 -5.96
N VAL A 49 22.93 11.60 -5.65
CA VAL A 49 22.59 10.79 -4.49
C VAL A 49 22.36 9.38 -4.97
N SER A 50 23.12 8.40 -4.46
CA SER A 50 22.77 7.00 -4.68
C SER A 50 21.56 6.65 -3.81
N GLU A 51 20.63 5.91 -4.40
CA GLU A 51 19.49 5.35 -3.67
C GLU A 51 19.73 3.86 -3.49
N VAL A 52 19.80 3.42 -2.25
CA VAL A 52 19.76 1.99 -1.93
C VAL A 52 18.31 1.54 -2.05
N PRO A 53 17.95 0.61 -2.94
CA PRO A 53 16.58 0.13 -3.05
C PRO A 53 16.12 -0.43 -1.70
N PRO A 54 14.93 -0.06 -1.20
CA PRO A 54 14.43 -0.64 0.04
C PRO A 54 14.17 -2.14 -0.17
N GLU A 55 14.60 -2.93 0.81
CA GLU A 55 14.33 -4.38 0.81
C GLU A 55 12.81 -4.61 0.84
N THR A 56 12.30 -5.42 -0.09
CA THR A 56 10.88 -5.74 -0.15
C THR A 56 10.55 -6.80 0.88
N ILE A 57 9.97 -6.40 2.01
CA ILE A 57 9.58 -7.32 3.07
C ILE A 57 8.26 -8.02 2.68
N ARG A 58 8.30 -9.33 2.47
CA ARG A 58 7.16 -10.17 2.04
C ARG A 58 6.80 -11.23 3.09
N PHE A 59 5.55 -11.68 3.07
CA PHE A 59 5.13 -12.90 3.77
C PHE A 59 5.46 -14.12 2.89
N ASN A 60 5.78 -15.25 3.50
CA ASN A 60 5.65 -16.57 2.87
C ASN A 60 4.29 -17.22 3.27
N ASP A 61 4.00 -18.40 2.73
CA ASP A 61 2.72 -19.08 2.97
C ASP A 61 2.53 -19.50 4.44
N GLU A 62 3.59 -19.97 5.10
CA GLU A 62 3.55 -20.34 6.53
C GLU A 62 3.29 -19.13 7.43
N GLU A 63 3.98 -18.02 7.18
CA GLU A 63 3.81 -16.75 7.90
C GLU A 63 2.42 -16.18 7.67
N MET A 64 1.91 -16.23 6.44
CA MET A 64 0.56 -15.77 6.10
C MET A 64 -0.49 -16.59 6.86
N SER A 65 -0.37 -17.92 6.84
CA SER A 65 -1.25 -18.83 7.57
C SER A 65 -1.21 -18.57 9.08
N LYS A 66 0.00 -18.49 9.66
CA LYS A 66 0.21 -18.19 11.09
C LYS A 66 -0.35 -16.83 11.49
N PHE A 67 -0.19 -15.81 10.64
CA PHE A 67 -0.71 -14.47 10.89
C PHE A 67 -2.23 -14.46 10.95
N ILE A 68 -2.91 -15.13 10.02
CA ILE A 68 -4.38 -15.18 9.96
C ILE A 68 -4.95 -15.98 11.15
N THR A 69 -4.35 -17.12 11.49
CA THR A 69 -4.82 -17.97 12.60
C THR A 69 -4.65 -17.32 13.96
N THR A 70 -3.65 -16.45 14.12
CA THR A 70 -3.39 -15.72 15.38
C THR A 70 -4.45 -14.62 15.65
N ILE A 71 -5.21 -14.17 14.64
CA ILE A 71 -6.17 -13.07 14.79
C ILE A 71 -7.54 -13.61 15.26
N PRO A 72 -7.99 -13.34 16.50
CA PRO A 72 -9.28 -13.79 16.99
C PRO A 72 -10.44 -12.97 16.41
N ASP A 73 -10.25 -11.66 16.21
CA ASP A 73 -11.27 -10.75 15.66
C ASP A 73 -11.60 -11.11 14.20
N GLN A 74 -12.79 -11.68 13.97
CA GLN A 74 -13.23 -12.14 12.65
C GLN A 74 -13.26 -11.02 11.61
N ASP A 75 -13.77 -9.83 11.94
CA ASP A 75 -13.92 -8.75 10.94
C ASP A 75 -12.55 -8.22 10.49
N PHE A 76 -11.60 -8.15 11.44
CA PHE A 76 -10.22 -7.81 11.10
C PHE A 76 -9.52 -8.92 10.34
N ARG A 77 -9.73 -10.18 10.73
CA ARG A 77 -9.19 -11.35 10.03
C ARG A 77 -9.66 -11.38 8.58
N ASP A 78 -10.94 -11.15 8.35
CA ASP A 78 -11.55 -11.05 7.03
C ASP A 78 -10.92 -9.96 6.17
N MET A 79 -10.69 -8.78 6.77
CA MET A 79 -9.99 -7.69 6.10
C MET A 79 -8.57 -8.08 5.67
N ILE A 80 -7.85 -8.84 6.51
CA ILE A 80 -6.51 -9.33 6.22
C ILE A 80 -6.53 -10.38 5.10
N ILE A 81 -7.38 -11.40 5.22
CA ILE A 81 -7.54 -12.45 4.21
C ILE A 81 -7.87 -11.80 2.86
N PHE A 82 -8.85 -10.91 2.84
CA PHE A 82 -9.23 -10.18 1.64
C PHE A 82 -8.05 -9.38 1.05
N GLY A 83 -7.23 -8.73 1.89
CA GLY A 83 -6.02 -8.03 1.48
C GLY A 83 -4.99 -8.94 0.80
N PHE A 84 -4.77 -10.14 1.34
CA PHE A 84 -3.87 -11.14 0.75
C PHE A 84 -4.40 -11.75 -0.55
N LEU A 85 -5.72 -11.94 -0.67
CA LEU A 85 -6.34 -12.50 -1.88
C LEU A 85 -6.39 -11.51 -3.04
N THR A 86 -6.58 -10.22 -2.74
CA THR A 86 -6.85 -9.19 -3.78
C THR A 86 -5.66 -8.30 -4.10
N GLY A 87 -4.66 -8.24 -3.21
CA GLY A 87 -3.49 -7.36 -3.38
C GLY A 87 -3.83 -5.87 -3.45
N LEU A 88 -4.99 -5.45 -2.92
CA LEU A 88 -5.36 -4.05 -2.88
C LEU A 88 -4.35 -3.21 -2.11
N ARG A 89 -4.17 -1.95 -2.50
CA ARG A 89 -3.36 -1.04 -1.69
C ARG A 89 -4.01 -0.85 -0.33
N PRO A 90 -3.25 -0.68 0.76
CA PRO A 90 -3.83 -0.48 2.10
C PRO A 90 -4.82 0.69 2.21
N GLN A 91 -4.70 1.70 1.35
CA GLN A 91 -5.69 2.78 1.26
C GLN A 91 -6.97 2.36 0.53
N GLU A 92 -6.85 1.61 -0.56
CA GLU A 92 -7.99 1.08 -1.32
C GLU A 92 -8.78 0.08 -0.47
N LEU A 93 -8.09 -0.82 0.24
CA LEU A 93 -8.70 -1.80 1.15
C LEU A 93 -9.53 -1.13 2.26
N ARG A 94 -8.95 -0.16 2.98
CA ARG A 94 -9.66 0.57 4.04
C ARG A 94 -10.78 1.47 3.54
N GLY A 95 -10.69 1.90 2.28
CA GLY A 95 -11.67 2.76 1.63
C GLY A 95 -12.72 2.00 0.83
N LEU A 96 -12.73 0.66 0.90
CA LEU A 96 -13.60 -0.16 0.07
C LEU A 96 -15.07 0.00 0.52
N ARG A 97 -15.94 0.27 -0.45
CA ARG A 97 -17.35 0.58 -0.27
C ARG A 97 -18.22 -0.42 -1.01
N ARG A 98 -19.48 -0.52 -0.60
CA ARG A 98 -20.50 -1.35 -1.26
C ARG A 98 -20.58 -1.08 -2.75
N GLU A 99 -20.56 0.20 -3.15
CA GLU A 99 -20.67 0.62 -4.55
C GLU A 99 -19.55 0.09 -5.46
N HIS A 100 -18.38 -0.23 -4.89
CA HIS A 100 -17.26 -0.79 -5.63
C HIS A 100 -17.45 -2.28 -5.93
N VAL A 101 -18.32 -3.00 -5.21
CA VAL A 101 -18.57 -4.42 -5.46
C VAL A 101 -19.60 -4.54 -6.57
N LYS A 102 -19.21 -5.19 -7.66
CA LYS A 102 -20.04 -5.43 -8.83
C LYS A 102 -20.10 -6.93 -9.10
N GLU A 103 -21.16 -7.34 -9.77
CA GLU A 103 -21.36 -8.70 -10.27
C GLU A 103 -21.57 -8.60 -11.78
N ASP A 104 -20.93 -9.47 -12.55
CA ASP A 104 -21.16 -9.56 -13.99
C ASP A 104 -22.36 -10.47 -14.30
N ASP A 105 -22.72 -10.57 -15.58
CA ASP A 105 -23.86 -11.38 -16.05
C ASP A 105 -23.66 -12.89 -15.81
N HIS A 106 -22.43 -13.33 -15.50
CA HIS A 106 -22.08 -14.70 -15.19
C HIS A 106 -22.01 -14.99 -13.69
N GLY A 107 -22.35 -14.01 -12.83
CA GLY A 107 -22.31 -14.14 -11.37
C GLY A 107 -20.91 -13.96 -10.77
N ASN A 108 -19.89 -13.58 -11.55
CA ASN A 108 -18.56 -13.30 -11.02
C ASN A 108 -18.53 -11.95 -10.33
N VAL A 109 -18.03 -11.94 -9.10
CA VAL A 109 -17.90 -10.72 -8.31
C VAL A 109 -16.55 -10.08 -8.59
N TYR A 110 -16.55 -8.77 -8.83
CA TYR A 110 -15.32 -7.99 -9.00
C TYR A 110 -15.44 -6.64 -8.28
N LEU A 111 -14.29 -6.00 -8.07
CA LEU A 111 -14.23 -4.64 -7.57
C LEU A 111 -13.98 -3.67 -8.71
N LEU A 112 -14.80 -2.64 -8.83
CA LEU A 112 -14.55 -1.50 -9.70
C LEU A 112 -13.96 -0.35 -8.88
N ILE A 113 -12.68 -0.04 -9.12
CA ILE A 113 -11.96 1.01 -8.40
C ILE A 113 -11.70 2.18 -9.35
N GLU A 114 -12.54 3.21 -9.25
CA GLU A 114 -12.48 4.40 -10.10
C GLU A 114 -11.38 5.38 -9.67
N ARG A 115 -11.14 5.50 -8.37
CA ARG A 115 -10.15 6.43 -7.79
C ARG A 115 -8.98 5.66 -7.18
N HIS A 116 -7.93 5.46 -7.96
CA HIS A 116 -6.65 4.91 -7.47
C HIS A 116 -5.47 5.88 -7.68
N LYS A 117 -4.35 5.65 -6.99
CA LYS A 117 -3.16 6.53 -7.01
C LYS A 117 -2.73 6.87 -8.45
N THR A 118 -2.66 5.87 -9.32
CA THR A 118 -2.25 6.05 -10.72
C THR A 118 -3.29 6.82 -11.55
N ALA A 119 -4.58 6.72 -11.24
CA ALA A 119 -5.63 7.43 -11.95
C ALA A 119 -5.51 8.96 -11.78
N LYS A 120 -4.95 9.42 -10.64
CA LYS A 120 -4.65 10.84 -10.39
C LYS A 120 -3.48 11.38 -11.22
N CYS A 121 -2.64 10.48 -11.74
CA CYS A 121 -1.47 10.85 -12.56
C CYS A 121 -1.79 10.78 -14.07
N LEU A 122 -2.96 10.24 -14.44
CA LEU A 122 -3.39 10.16 -15.83
C LEU A 122 -4.21 11.41 -16.17
N ARG A 123 -3.99 11.92 -17.39
CA ARG A 123 -4.80 13.01 -17.98
C ARG A 123 -6.30 12.65 -18.03
N GLN A 124 -6.60 11.35 -18.11
CA GLN A 124 -7.94 10.79 -17.93
C GLN A 124 -7.85 9.61 -16.94
N PRO A 125 -8.51 9.70 -15.76
CA PRO A 125 -8.57 8.61 -14.79
C PRO A 125 -9.23 7.37 -15.41
N LYS A 126 -8.47 6.28 -15.61
CA LYS A 126 -9.04 5.00 -16.04
C LYS A 126 -9.37 4.15 -14.81
N PRO A 127 -10.62 3.70 -14.62
CA PRO A 127 -10.95 2.77 -13.54
C PRO A 127 -10.22 1.43 -13.77
N ARG A 128 -9.97 0.71 -12.68
CA ARG A 128 -9.45 -0.67 -12.76
C ARG A 128 -10.45 -1.65 -12.14
N SER A 129 -10.66 -2.78 -12.80
CA SER A 129 -11.36 -3.92 -12.24
C SER A 129 -10.38 -4.82 -11.48
N VAL A 130 -10.84 -5.43 -10.39
CA VAL A 130 -10.11 -6.47 -9.64
C VAL A 130 -11.05 -7.65 -9.47
N PRO A 131 -10.84 -8.78 -10.17
CA PRO A 131 -11.68 -9.96 -9.99
C PRO A 131 -11.52 -10.49 -8.56
N LEU A 132 -12.63 -10.92 -7.95
CA LEU A 132 -12.60 -11.56 -6.64
C LEU A 132 -12.66 -13.07 -6.80
N VAL A 133 -11.72 -13.76 -6.17
CA VAL A 133 -11.83 -15.21 -5.97
C VAL A 133 -13.04 -15.53 -5.07
N PRO A 134 -13.62 -16.74 -5.15
CA PRO A 134 -14.85 -17.09 -4.43
C PRO A 134 -14.80 -16.81 -2.93
N GLU A 135 -13.66 -17.06 -2.29
CA GLU A 135 -13.43 -16.76 -0.88
C GLU A 135 -13.54 -15.26 -0.57
N ALA A 136 -12.90 -14.41 -1.39
CA ALA A 136 -12.97 -12.96 -1.23
C ALA A 136 -14.39 -12.43 -1.49
N ALA A 137 -15.09 -12.98 -2.49
CA ALA A 137 -16.49 -12.65 -2.76
C ALA A 137 -17.40 -13.02 -1.57
N THR A 138 -17.16 -14.18 -0.95
CA THR A 138 -17.91 -14.65 0.23
C THR A 138 -17.71 -13.72 1.42
N ILE A 139 -16.46 -13.32 1.68
CA ILE A 139 -16.14 -12.33 2.73
C ILE A 139 -16.87 -11.00 2.48
N ALA A 140 -16.81 -10.49 1.25
CA ALA A 140 -17.48 -9.24 0.89
C ALA A 140 -19.00 -9.33 1.09
N LYS A 141 -19.65 -10.39 0.59
CA LYS A 141 -21.09 -10.62 0.73
C LYS A 141 -21.49 -10.73 2.21
N ARG A 142 -20.74 -11.49 3.02
CA ARG A 142 -20.98 -11.62 4.48
C ARG A 142 -20.88 -10.28 5.21
N LEU A 143 -19.82 -9.51 4.97
CA LEU A 143 -19.62 -8.23 5.65
C LEU A 143 -20.65 -7.17 5.22
N LEU A 144 -21.03 -7.15 3.95
CA LEU A 144 -22.09 -6.27 3.44
C LEU A 144 -23.45 -6.59 4.07
N ALA A 145 -23.75 -7.87 4.27
CA ALA A 145 -24.97 -8.31 4.95
C ALA A 145 -24.96 -7.98 6.45
N LYS A 146 -23.80 -8.12 7.10
CA LYS A 146 -23.60 -7.77 8.53
C LYS A 146 -23.76 -6.26 8.77
N HIS A 147 -23.20 -5.43 7.89
CA HIS A 147 -23.17 -3.98 8.04
C HIS A 147 -24.13 -3.27 7.07
N LYS A 148 -25.42 -3.62 7.09
CA LYS A 148 -26.42 -3.13 6.10
C LYS A 148 -26.47 -1.62 5.93
N LYS A 149 -26.30 -0.84 7.00
CA LYS A 149 -26.36 0.63 7.00
C LYS A 149 -25.00 1.30 6.79
N CYS A 150 -23.89 0.55 6.78
CA CYS A 150 -22.57 1.12 6.58
C CYS A 150 -22.18 1.10 5.09
N PRO A 151 -21.71 2.22 4.52
CA PRO A 151 -21.25 2.22 3.13
C PRO A 151 -19.93 1.46 2.94
N TYR A 152 -19.16 1.24 4.01
CA TYR A 152 -17.85 0.58 3.96
C TYR A 152 -17.96 -0.93 4.21
N ILE A 153 -17.12 -1.70 3.52
CA ILE A 153 -17.04 -3.16 3.71
C ILE A 153 -16.27 -3.49 4.99
N PHE A 154 -15.14 -2.83 5.20
CA PHE A 154 -14.27 -3.08 6.34
C PHE A 154 -14.34 -1.93 7.34
N VAL A 155 -14.86 -2.23 8.53
CA VAL A 155 -15.02 -1.29 9.64
C VAL A 155 -14.32 -1.81 10.90
N ASN A 156 -14.00 -0.91 11.81
CA ASN A 156 -13.50 -1.27 13.14
C ASN A 156 -14.65 -1.58 14.10
N GLY A 157 -14.33 -1.89 15.36
CA GLY A 157 -15.33 -2.17 16.40
C GLY A 157 -16.32 -1.02 16.69
N ASN A 158 -16.04 0.19 16.22
CA ASN A 158 -16.95 1.35 16.33
C ASN A 158 -17.81 1.55 15.07
N GLY A 159 -17.75 0.63 14.09
CA GLY A 159 -18.50 0.73 12.83
C GLY A 159 -17.94 1.75 11.84
N ILE A 160 -16.72 2.27 12.05
CA ILE A 160 -16.07 3.29 11.21
C ILE A 160 -14.92 2.64 10.43
N PRO A 161 -14.63 3.05 9.18
CA PRO A 161 -13.47 2.55 8.45
C PRO A 161 -12.15 2.79 9.20
N PHE A 162 -11.22 1.85 9.06
CA PHE A 162 -9.91 1.98 9.69
C PHE A 162 -9.14 3.20 9.17
N LYS A 163 -8.65 4.05 10.08
CA LYS A 163 -7.64 5.06 9.77
C LYS A 163 -6.27 4.39 9.50
N ALA A 164 -5.41 5.05 8.73
CA ALA A 164 -4.13 4.48 8.29
C ALA A 164 -3.21 4.06 9.45
N ASN A 165 -3.02 4.93 10.45
CA ASN A 165 -2.16 4.64 11.59
C ASN A 165 -2.71 3.52 12.49
N PRO A 166 -3.99 3.56 12.93
CA PRO A 166 -4.58 2.45 13.68
C PRO A 166 -4.49 1.12 12.96
N PHE A 167 -4.74 1.09 11.64
CA PHE A 167 -4.59 -0.12 10.84
C PHE A 167 -3.16 -0.65 10.88
N ARG A 168 -2.16 0.21 10.60
CA ARG A 168 -0.74 -0.14 10.61
C ARG A 168 -0.31 -0.67 11.99
N GLN A 169 -0.71 -0.02 13.07
CA GLN A 169 -0.34 -0.43 14.42
C GLN A 169 -1.03 -1.73 14.84
N ARG A 170 -2.29 -1.93 14.42
CA ARG A 170 -2.99 -3.19 14.66
C ARG A 170 -2.35 -4.34 13.90
N PHE A 171 -2.04 -4.14 12.61
CA PHE A 171 -1.34 -5.11 11.78
C PHE A 171 0.01 -5.51 12.39
N ARG A 172 0.83 -4.51 12.76
CA ARG A 172 2.13 -4.73 13.40
C ARG A 172 2.02 -5.57 14.69
N ARG A 173 1.08 -5.22 15.57
CA ARG A 173 0.85 -5.97 16.82
C ARG A 173 0.52 -7.44 16.58
N TRP A 174 -0.23 -7.74 15.53
CA TRP A 174 -0.54 -9.12 15.17
C TRP A 174 0.65 -9.84 14.54
N CYS A 175 1.56 -9.15 13.84
CA CYS A 175 2.81 -9.77 13.39
C CYS A 175 3.63 -10.20 14.59
N GLU A 176 3.81 -9.30 15.56
CA GLU A 176 4.56 -9.57 16.79
C GLU A 176 3.97 -10.75 17.57
N ARG A 177 2.63 -10.81 17.71
CA ARG A 177 1.93 -11.93 18.36
C ARG A 177 2.06 -13.25 17.60
N ALA A 178 2.12 -13.21 16.28
CA ALA A 178 2.37 -14.39 15.46
C ALA A 178 3.86 -14.82 15.48
N GLY A 179 4.75 -14.11 16.19
CA GLY A 179 6.19 -14.36 16.14
C GLY A 179 6.80 -14.06 14.78
N ILE A 180 6.21 -13.10 14.06
CA ILE A 180 6.56 -12.71 12.70
C ILE A 180 7.24 -11.33 12.74
N LYS A 181 8.34 -11.15 12.02
CA LYS A 181 9.02 -9.84 11.91
C LYS A 181 7.99 -8.76 11.51
N PRO A 182 7.92 -7.60 12.19
CA PRO A 182 6.95 -6.56 11.88
C PRO A 182 6.94 -6.16 10.40
N ARG A 183 5.78 -6.29 9.74
CA ARG A 183 5.59 -5.92 8.33
C ARG A 183 4.58 -4.77 8.19
N PRO A 184 4.73 -3.88 7.20
CA PRO A 184 3.69 -2.91 6.89
C PRO A 184 2.51 -3.62 6.20
N PRO A 185 1.27 -3.08 6.27
CA PRO A 185 0.13 -3.66 5.55
C PRO A 185 0.33 -3.76 4.03
N TYR A 186 1.24 -2.96 3.46
CA TYR A 186 1.61 -3.04 2.04
C TYR A 186 2.24 -4.40 1.67
N ALA A 187 2.78 -5.14 2.64
CA ALA A 187 3.34 -6.47 2.42
C ALA A 187 2.28 -7.50 1.97
N MET A 188 0.98 -7.29 2.27
CA MET A 188 -0.10 -8.15 1.75
C MET A 188 -0.17 -8.09 0.22
N ARG A 189 0.03 -6.90 -0.34
CA ARG A 189 0.06 -6.71 -1.79
C ARG A 189 1.26 -7.41 -2.41
N HIS A 190 2.44 -7.31 -1.80
CA HIS A 190 3.62 -8.01 -2.31
C HIS A 190 3.48 -9.53 -2.25
N TYR A 191 2.78 -10.05 -1.23
CA TYR A 191 2.43 -11.47 -1.18
C TYR A 191 1.49 -11.86 -2.33
N ALA A 192 0.42 -11.09 -2.55
CA ALA A 192 -0.52 -11.35 -3.65
C ALA A 192 0.16 -11.28 -5.03
N GLU A 193 1.02 -10.27 -5.25
CA GLU A 193 1.81 -10.11 -6.49
C GLU A 193 2.73 -11.32 -6.71
N TYR A 194 3.37 -11.82 -5.65
CA TYR A 194 4.21 -13.01 -5.72
C TYR A 194 3.41 -14.28 -6.03
N ARG A 195 2.23 -14.44 -5.44
CA ARG A 195 1.39 -15.64 -5.63
C ARG A 195 0.69 -15.70 -6.99
N ILE A 196 0.38 -14.54 -7.58
CA ILE A 196 -0.27 -14.42 -8.89
C ILE A 196 0.77 -14.47 -10.03
N MET A 197 2.04 -14.18 -9.75
CA MET A 197 3.10 -14.41 -10.74
C MET A 197 3.19 -15.90 -11.05
N PRO A 198 2.94 -16.34 -12.29
CA PRO A 198 3.16 -17.73 -12.66
C PRO A 198 4.64 -18.05 -12.41
N SER A 199 4.88 -19.23 -11.84
CA SER A 199 6.18 -19.88 -11.72
C SER A 199 7.19 -19.36 -12.74
N ARG A 200 8.28 -18.74 -12.26
CA ARG A 200 9.52 -18.43 -12.98
C ARG A 200 9.46 -18.74 -14.48
N LEU A 201 8.96 -17.82 -15.31
CA LEU A 201 9.55 -17.73 -16.63
C LEU A 201 11.02 -17.35 -16.37
N PRO A 202 12.00 -18.13 -16.83
CA PRO A 202 13.39 -17.70 -16.76
C PRO A 202 13.43 -16.34 -17.46
N THR A 203 13.95 -15.35 -16.75
CA THR A 203 14.27 -14.06 -17.36
C THR A 203 15.07 -14.38 -18.61
N ALA A 204 14.51 -14.08 -19.78
CA ALA A 204 15.20 -14.30 -21.05
C ALA A 204 16.57 -13.62 -20.96
N ALA A 205 17.59 -14.38 -21.37
CA ALA A 205 18.99 -14.01 -21.40
C ALA A 205 19.24 -12.69 -22.17
#